data_AF-A0A9E4QUX9-F1
#
_entry.id   AF-A0A9E4QUX9-F1
#
_cell.length_a   1.000
_cell.length_b   1.000
_cell.length_c   1.000
_cell.angle_alpha   90.00
_cell.angle_beta   90.00
_cell.angle_gamma   90.00
#
_symmetry.space_group_name_H-M   'P 1'
#
loop_
_entity.id
_entity.type
_entity.pdbx_description
1 polymer ?
#
loop_
_entity_poly.entity_id
_entity_poly.type
_entity_poly.pdbx_seq_one_letter_code
_entity_poly.pdbx_strand_id
1 'polypeptide(L)'
;MWLAMVKEELGDDLQINWRSFALEQVNSTEGDDWKAWEQGSDYTSRGLWALRGGIAARAQGTEAHNTYMEKILDIKHVEREDIRSRESVIAVADAAGLNMSDFTAVLDDPTSLREIGEDHESAVAIGVFGTPTFVFENGTSAFLKMFTPPEEEAMGA
;
A
#
# COMPACT_ATOMS: atom_id res chain seq x y z
N MET A 1 9.95 -7.46 -6.51
CA MET A 1 9.03 -6.41 -7.07
C MET A 1 9.83 -5.43 -7.94
N TRP A 2 9.34 -4.95 -9.10
CA TRP A 2 10.10 -4.02 -9.97
C TRP A 2 10.60 -2.77 -9.24
N LEU A 3 9.73 -2.08 -8.50
CA LEU A 3 10.11 -0.85 -7.81
C LEU A 3 11.18 -1.08 -6.72
N ALA A 4 11.19 -2.26 -6.09
CA ALA A 4 12.24 -2.63 -5.14
C ALA A 4 13.60 -2.78 -5.84
N MET A 5 13.65 -3.39 -7.03
CA MET A 5 14.88 -3.48 -7.83
C MET A 5 15.40 -2.09 -8.22
N VAL A 6 14.50 -1.16 -8.58
CA VAL A 6 14.89 0.23 -8.89
C VAL A 6 15.45 0.93 -7.65
N LYS A 7 14.86 0.70 -6.47
CA LYS A 7 15.38 1.25 -5.19
C LYS A 7 16.73 0.64 -4.81
N GLU A 8 16.95 -0.65 -5.04
CA GLU A 8 18.23 -1.31 -4.80
C GLU A 8 19.34 -0.71 -5.68
N GLU A 9 19.06 -0.49 -6.97
CA GLU A 9 20.02 0.09 -7.92
C GLU A 9 20.33 1.57 -7.63
N LEU A 10 19.30 2.37 -7.34
CA LEU A 10 19.45 3.82 -7.16
C LEU A 10 19.79 4.23 -5.73
N GLY A 11 19.60 3.35 -4.74
CA GLY A 11 19.89 3.65 -3.34
C GLY A 11 19.23 4.94 -2.86
N ASP A 12 20.00 5.83 -2.27
CA ASP A 12 19.52 7.11 -1.71
C ASP A 12 19.11 8.15 -2.75
N ASP A 13 19.47 7.95 -4.03
CA ASP A 13 19.05 8.83 -5.13
C ASP A 13 17.55 8.65 -5.45
N LEU A 14 16.91 7.58 -4.95
CA LEU A 14 15.47 7.37 -5.02
C LEU A 14 14.82 7.40 -3.64
N GLN A 15 13.98 8.40 -3.40
CA GLN A 15 13.10 8.45 -2.22
C GLN A 15 11.69 8.00 -2.59
N ILE A 16 11.20 6.96 -1.91
CA ILE A 16 9.83 6.45 -2.10
C ILE A 16 8.99 6.86 -0.89
N ASN A 17 7.93 7.61 -1.17
CA ASN A 17 6.96 8.04 -0.17
C ASN A 17 5.62 7.33 -0.42
N TRP A 18 5.47 6.11 0.10
CA TRP A 18 4.23 5.34 -0.04
C TRP A 18 3.06 6.03 0.69
N ARG A 19 1.92 6.14 -0.01
CA ARG A 19 0.66 6.68 0.49
C ARG A 19 -0.48 5.73 0.21
N SER A 20 -1.48 5.74 1.09
CA SER A 20 -2.63 4.85 0.96
C SER A 20 -3.55 5.27 -0.18
N PHE A 21 -4.11 4.30 -0.89
CA PHE A 21 -5.22 4.53 -1.80
C PHE A 21 -6.20 3.37 -1.73
N ALA A 22 -7.39 3.62 -1.17
CA ALA A 22 -8.40 2.59 -0.96
C ALA A 22 -9.14 2.23 -2.26
N LEU A 23 -8.74 1.11 -2.89
CA LEU A 23 -9.47 0.55 -4.04
C LEU A 23 -10.91 0.14 -3.67
N GLU A 24 -11.15 -0.22 -2.42
CA GLU A 24 -12.49 -0.50 -1.91
C GLU A 24 -13.39 0.75 -1.94
N GLN A 25 -12.82 1.93 -1.68
CA GLN A 25 -13.53 3.21 -1.75
C GLN A 25 -13.83 3.60 -3.20
N VAL A 26 -12.80 3.69 -4.04
CA VAL A 26 -12.95 4.22 -5.41
C VAL A 26 -13.85 3.36 -6.29
N ASN A 27 -13.94 2.06 -6.00
CA ASN A 27 -14.78 1.11 -6.75
C ASN A 27 -16.10 0.80 -6.03
N SER A 28 -16.47 1.56 -5.01
CA SER A 28 -17.70 1.33 -4.24
C SER A 28 -18.95 1.69 -5.06
N THR A 29 -20.05 1.00 -4.77
CA THR A 29 -21.40 1.32 -5.28
C THR A 29 -22.32 1.87 -4.19
N GLU A 30 -21.80 2.10 -2.97
CA GLU A 30 -22.55 2.50 -1.77
C GLU A 30 -22.90 4.02 -1.75
N GLY A 31 -22.56 4.76 -2.81
CA GLY A 31 -22.80 6.20 -2.94
C GLY A 31 -21.64 7.08 -2.46
N ASP A 32 -21.71 8.38 -2.77
CA ASP A 32 -20.60 9.33 -2.59
C ASP A 32 -20.27 9.63 -1.11
N ASP A 33 -21.27 9.54 -0.24
CA ASP A 33 -21.14 9.78 1.20
C ASP A 33 -20.59 8.55 1.95
N TRP A 34 -20.53 7.38 1.31
CA TRP A 34 -20.03 6.18 1.95
C TRP A 34 -18.50 6.19 1.99
N LYS A 35 -17.92 5.98 3.17
CA LYS A 35 -16.47 5.94 3.38
C LYS A 35 -16.04 4.62 4.00
N ALA A 36 -15.21 3.86 3.29
CA ALA A 36 -14.71 2.56 3.76
C ALA A 36 -14.04 2.65 5.14
N TRP A 37 -13.33 3.75 5.41
CA TRP A 37 -12.61 3.98 6.67
C TRP A 37 -13.48 4.52 7.82
N GLU A 38 -14.76 4.79 7.59
CA GLU A 38 -15.71 5.26 8.64
C GLU A 38 -16.66 4.14 9.11
N GLN A 39 -16.46 2.92 8.61
CA GLN A 39 -17.29 1.79 8.98
C GLN A 39 -16.98 1.29 10.40
N GLY A 40 -17.99 0.74 11.09
CA GLY A 40 -17.85 0.21 12.45
C GLY A 40 -17.03 -1.08 12.54
N SER A 41 -16.81 -1.57 13.77
CA SER A 41 -15.99 -2.76 14.07
C SER A 41 -16.45 -4.04 13.39
N ASP A 42 -17.73 -4.14 13.06
CA ASP A 42 -18.33 -5.33 12.46
C ASP A 42 -18.19 -5.35 10.93
N TYR A 43 -17.59 -4.31 10.33
CA TYR A 43 -17.39 -4.22 8.89
C TYR A 43 -16.18 -5.04 8.43
N THR A 44 -16.43 -5.96 7.50
CA THR A 44 -15.38 -6.75 6.87
C THR A 44 -14.84 -6.03 5.63
N SER A 45 -13.75 -5.30 5.80
CA SER A 45 -13.07 -4.63 4.70
C SER A 45 -12.32 -5.61 3.78
N ARG A 46 -12.25 -5.27 2.49
CA ARG A 46 -11.45 -5.99 1.49
C ARG A 46 -10.01 -5.50 1.34
N GLY A 47 -9.62 -4.41 2.02
CA GLY A 47 -8.28 -3.84 1.83
C GLY A 47 -7.73 -2.96 2.96
N LEU A 48 -8.54 -2.55 3.94
CA LEU A 48 -8.10 -1.60 4.97
C LEU A 48 -7.05 -2.19 5.90
N TRP A 49 -7.06 -3.51 6.18
CA TRP A 49 -6.02 -4.13 7.00
C TRP A 49 -4.62 -3.97 6.39
N ALA A 50 -4.47 -4.23 5.08
CA ALA A 50 -3.21 -4.03 4.39
C ALA A 50 -2.75 -2.56 4.41
N LEU A 51 -3.69 -1.62 4.24
CA LEU A 51 -3.38 -0.19 4.31
C LEU A 51 -2.99 0.27 5.71
N ARG A 52 -3.66 -0.23 6.76
CA ARG A 52 -3.26 0.00 8.16
C ARG A 52 -1.85 -0.54 8.43
N GLY A 53 -1.52 -1.70 7.87
CA GLY A 53 -0.17 -2.25 7.93
C GLY A 53 0.88 -1.34 7.30
N GLY A 54 0.58 -0.74 6.14
CA GLY A 54 1.44 0.29 5.52
C GLY A 54 1.66 1.50 6.43
N ILE A 55 0.61 2.02 7.07
CA ILE A 55 0.74 3.13 8.04
C ILE A 55 1.59 2.73 9.25
N ALA A 56 1.37 1.54 9.80
CA ALA A 56 2.14 1.04 10.93
C ALA A 56 3.62 0.85 10.59
N ALA A 57 3.94 0.37 9.38
CA ALA A 57 5.31 0.28 8.90
C ALA A 57 5.93 1.68 8.66
N ARG A 58 5.16 2.61 8.08
CA ARG A 58 5.55 4.02 7.87
C ARG A 58 5.96 4.69 9.18
N ALA A 59 5.28 4.40 10.28
CA ALA A 59 5.59 4.95 11.60
C ALA A 59 6.97 4.53 12.13
N GLN A 60 7.59 3.46 11.60
CA GLN A 60 8.93 3.00 11.96
C GLN A 60 10.04 3.57 11.07
N GLY A 61 9.70 4.44 10.11
CA GLY A 61 10.65 5.10 9.21
C GLY A 61 10.69 4.51 7.81
N THR A 62 11.38 5.22 6.91
CA THR A 62 11.38 4.95 5.47
C THR A 62 11.88 3.55 5.11
N GLU A 63 12.97 3.09 5.73
CA GLU A 63 13.53 1.77 5.43
C GLU A 63 12.59 0.64 5.86
N ALA A 64 12.07 0.69 7.08
CA ALA A 64 11.08 -0.28 7.55
C ALA A 64 9.83 -0.31 6.65
N HIS A 65 9.38 0.86 6.20
CA HIS A 65 8.26 0.98 5.28
C HIS A 65 8.55 0.34 3.92
N ASN A 66 9.74 0.60 3.34
CA ASN A 66 10.14 0.01 2.07
C ASN A 66 10.22 -1.51 2.16
N THR A 67 10.88 -2.04 3.20
CA THR A 67 10.98 -3.49 3.44
C THR A 67 9.59 -4.13 3.60
N TYR A 68 8.70 -3.50 4.38
CA TYR A 68 7.33 -3.99 4.56
C TYR A 68 6.54 -3.98 3.25
N MET A 69 6.60 -2.87 2.48
CA MET A 69 5.86 -2.70 1.23
C MET A 69 6.34 -3.67 0.15
N GLU A 70 7.64 -3.91 0.04
CA GLU A 70 8.17 -4.95 -0.84
C GLU A 70 7.57 -6.31 -0.48
N LYS A 71 7.62 -6.67 0.81
CA LYS A 71 7.17 -7.99 1.28
C LYS A 71 5.67 -8.21 1.11
N ILE A 72 4.83 -7.26 1.51
CA ILE A 72 3.37 -7.41 1.38
C ILE A 72 2.93 -7.47 -0.08
N LEU A 73 3.57 -6.70 -0.97
CA LEU A 73 3.25 -6.70 -2.39
C LEU A 73 3.71 -8.01 -3.04
N ASP A 74 4.86 -8.55 -2.64
CA ASP A 74 5.34 -9.85 -3.12
C ASP A 74 4.40 -10.99 -2.73
N ILE A 75 4.04 -11.07 -1.44
CA ILE A 75 3.06 -12.03 -0.90
C ILE A 75 1.73 -11.93 -1.67
N LYS A 76 1.24 -10.71 -1.93
CA LYS A 76 -0.04 -10.52 -2.61
C LYS A 76 0.02 -10.86 -4.11
N HIS A 77 1.06 -10.44 -4.81
CA HIS A 77 1.07 -10.44 -6.28
C HIS A 77 1.87 -11.58 -6.88
N VAL A 78 2.87 -12.10 -6.18
CA VAL A 78 3.71 -13.22 -6.59
C VAL A 78 3.20 -14.50 -5.94
N GLU A 79 3.16 -14.56 -4.59
CA GLU A 79 2.74 -15.77 -3.85
C GLU A 79 1.22 -15.98 -3.87
N ARG A 80 0.44 -14.92 -4.15
CA ARG A 80 -1.02 -14.92 -4.23
C ARG A 80 -1.74 -15.25 -2.91
N GLU A 81 -1.12 -14.93 -1.78
CA GLU A 81 -1.74 -15.13 -0.48
C GLU A 81 -2.71 -13.99 -0.09
N ASP A 82 -3.52 -14.25 0.94
CA ASP A 82 -4.46 -13.27 1.47
C ASP A 82 -3.81 -12.37 2.53
N ILE A 83 -3.99 -11.06 2.37
CA ILE A 83 -3.43 -10.00 3.23
C ILE A 83 -4.54 -9.12 3.83
N ARG A 84 -5.79 -9.61 3.81
CA ARG A 84 -6.98 -8.84 4.20
C ARG A 84 -7.37 -9.00 5.66
N SER A 85 -6.55 -9.64 6.47
CA SER A 85 -6.79 -9.81 7.91
C SER A 85 -5.73 -9.12 8.74
N ARG A 86 -6.05 -8.85 10.01
CA ARG A 86 -5.08 -8.35 10.98
C ARG A 86 -3.92 -9.32 11.14
N GLU A 87 -4.21 -10.61 11.22
CA GLU A 87 -3.22 -11.66 11.45
C GLU A 87 -2.24 -11.78 10.28
N SER A 88 -2.74 -11.71 9.04
CA SER A 88 -1.88 -11.75 7.85
C SER A 88 -0.94 -10.55 7.81
N VAL A 89 -1.43 -9.35 8.11
CA VAL A 89 -0.64 -8.12 8.15
C VAL A 89 0.44 -8.14 9.24
N ILE A 90 0.12 -8.71 10.42
CA ILE A 90 1.10 -8.94 11.49
C ILE A 90 2.18 -9.93 11.06
N ALA A 91 1.81 -11.03 10.41
CA ALA A 91 2.77 -12.02 9.92
C ALA A 91 3.73 -11.44 8.88
N VAL A 92 3.24 -10.53 8.01
CA VAL A 92 4.09 -9.81 7.06
C VAL A 92 5.10 -8.92 7.80
N ALA A 93 4.65 -8.16 8.80
CA ALA A 93 5.52 -7.26 9.57
C ALA A 93 6.60 -8.02 10.35
N ASP A 94 6.24 -9.13 10.98
CA ASP A 94 7.19 -10.00 11.69
C ASP A 94 8.26 -10.54 10.73
N ALA A 95 7.82 -11.05 9.57
CA ALA A 95 8.73 -11.55 8.55
C ALA A 95 9.56 -10.45 7.87
N ALA A 96 9.12 -9.20 7.92
CA ALA A 96 9.89 -8.03 7.47
C ALA A 96 10.83 -7.47 8.56
N GLY A 97 10.86 -8.08 9.75
CA GLY A 97 11.76 -7.70 10.85
C GLY A 97 11.39 -6.38 11.53
N LEU A 98 10.12 -5.96 11.46
CA LEU A 98 9.66 -4.73 12.11
C LEU A 98 9.57 -4.90 13.64
N ASN A 99 9.59 -3.78 14.36
CA ASN A 99 9.27 -3.79 15.78
C ASN A 99 7.78 -4.11 15.97
N MET A 100 7.49 -5.30 16.49
CA MET A 100 6.11 -5.77 16.60
C MET A 100 5.26 -5.05 17.65
N SER A 101 5.86 -4.53 18.73
CA SER A 101 5.08 -3.76 19.71
C SER A 101 4.63 -2.44 19.11
N ASP A 102 5.53 -1.75 18.41
CA ASP A 102 5.24 -0.45 17.83
C ASP A 102 4.31 -0.60 16.62
N PHE A 103 4.54 -1.65 15.81
CA PHE A 103 3.68 -1.97 14.67
C PHE A 103 2.24 -2.25 15.10
N THR A 104 2.04 -3.15 16.08
CA THR A 104 0.68 -3.52 16.51
C THR A 104 -0.04 -2.38 17.21
N ALA A 105 0.68 -1.53 17.95
CA ALA A 105 0.11 -0.32 18.56
C ALA A 105 -0.50 0.62 17.51
N VAL A 106 0.21 0.89 16.41
CA VAL A 106 -0.30 1.73 15.32
C VAL A 106 -1.35 1.02 14.47
N LEU A 107 -1.15 -0.29 14.20
CA LEU A 107 -2.07 -1.10 13.42
C LEU A 107 -3.48 -1.11 14.02
N ASP A 108 -3.57 -1.22 15.35
CA ASP A 108 -4.82 -1.30 16.10
C ASP A 108 -5.40 0.09 16.45
N ASP A 109 -4.63 1.16 16.31
CA ASP A 109 -5.11 2.52 16.55
C ASP A 109 -6.18 2.90 15.49
N PRO A 110 -7.40 3.28 15.89
CA PRO A 110 -8.43 3.75 14.95
C PRO A 110 -8.02 4.99 14.15
N THR A 111 -7.05 5.79 14.61
CA THR A 111 -6.56 6.95 13.86
C THR A 111 -5.91 6.57 12.53
N SER A 112 -5.40 5.34 12.39
CA SER A 112 -4.87 4.82 11.11
C SER A 112 -5.94 4.79 10.00
N LEU A 113 -7.22 4.57 10.32
CA LEU A 113 -8.31 4.66 9.33
C LEU A 113 -8.50 6.09 8.81
N ARG A 114 -8.45 7.06 9.71
CA ARG A 114 -8.54 8.48 9.33
C ARG A 114 -7.39 8.85 8.41
N GLU A 115 -6.16 8.41 8.71
CA GLU A 115 -5.01 8.63 7.83
C GLU A 115 -5.17 7.97 6.44
N ILE A 116 -5.78 6.78 6.35
CA ILE A 116 -6.12 6.16 5.05
C ILE A 116 -7.06 7.06 4.26
N GLY A 117 -8.09 7.61 4.92
CA GLY A 117 -9.04 8.52 4.30
C GLY A 117 -8.38 9.80 3.80
N GLU A 118 -7.55 10.42 4.63
CA GLU A 118 -6.80 11.65 4.29
C GLU A 118 -5.85 11.43 3.10
N ASP A 119 -5.09 10.32 3.10
CA ASP A 119 -4.22 9.94 1.99
C ASP A 119 -5.06 9.73 0.70
N HIS A 120 -6.20 9.03 0.79
CA HIS A 120 -7.07 8.74 -0.35
C HIS A 120 -7.71 10.01 -0.93
N GLU A 121 -8.28 10.87 -0.10
CA GLU A 121 -8.92 12.11 -0.54
C GLU A 121 -7.90 13.08 -1.15
N SER A 122 -6.69 13.15 -0.58
CA SER A 122 -5.58 13.91 -1.16
C SER A 122 -5.20 13.38 -2.55
N ALA A 123 -5.16 12.05 -2.72
CA ALA A 123 -4.87 11.42 -4.01
C ALA A 123 -5.97 11.69 -5.05
N VAL A 124 -7.25 11.61 -4.67
CA VAL A 124 -8.38 11.94 -5.56
C VAL A 124 -8.34 13.41 -5.98
N ALA A 125 -7.99 14.33 -5.07
CA ALA A 125 -7.90 15.76 -5.36
C ALA A 125 -6.87 16.11 -6.44
N ILE A 126 -5.84 15.27 -6.62
CA ILE A 126 -4.83 15.40 -7.70
C ILE A 126 -5.11 14.49 -8.91
N GLY A 127 -6.29 13.86 -8.97
CA GLY A 127 -6.74 13.06 -10.11
C GLY A 127 -6.34 11.59 -10.09
N VAL A 128 -5.86 11.05 -8.96
CA VAL A 128 -5.60 9.60 -8.83
C VAL A 128 -6.92 8.84 -8.82
N PHE A 129 -7.05 7.86 -9.71
CA PHE A 129 -8.24 7.01 -9.83
C PHE A 129 -7.93 5.51 -9.65
N GLY A 130 -6.66 5.14 -9.50
CA GLY A 130 -6.23 3.73 -9.47
C GLY A 130 -4.79 3.54 -9.03
N THR A 131 -4.39 2.28 -8.93
CA THR A 131 -3.06 1.86 -8.48
C THR A 131 -2.37 0.92 -9.47
N PRO A 132 -1.04 0.99 -9.65
CA PRO A 132 -0.16 1.99 -9.06
C PRO A 132 -0.25 3.33 -9.81
N THR A 133 -0.23 4.43 -9.04
CA THR A 133 -0.03 5.79 -9.56
C THR A 133 1.19 6.39 -8.85
N PHE A 134 2.14 6.89 -9.62
CA PHE A 134 3.31 7.62 -9.12
C PHE A 134 3.02 9.10 -9.15
N VAL A 135 3.46 9.82 -8.12
CA VAL A 135 3.38 11.29 -8.05
C VAL A 135 4.80 11.81 -7.88
N PHE A 136 5.23 12.67 -8.79
CA PHE A 136 6.57 13.27 -8.80
C PHE A 136 6.58 14.60 -8.03
N GLU A 137 7.76 15.06 -7.63
CA GLU A 137 7.92 16.31 -6.86
C GLU A 137 7.31 17.54 -7.52
N ASN A 138 7.27 17.56 -8.86
CA ASN A 138 6.66 18.64 -9.63
C ASN A 138 5.12 18.56 -9.70
N GLY A 139 4.50 17.62 -8.99
CA GLY A 139 3.05 17.39 -8.95
C GLY A 139 2.49 16.59 -10.13
N THR A 140 3.32 16.21 -11.11
CA THR A 140 2.88 15.34 -12.20
C THR A 140 2.60 13.94 -11.65
N SER A 141 1.55 13.30 -12.16
CA SER A 141 1.23 11.90 -11.82
C SER A 141 1.24 10.99 -13.03
N ALA A 142 1.67 9.74 -12.85
CA ALA A 142 1.65 8.71 -13.87
C ALA A 142 0.99 7.43 -13.32
N PHE A 143 -0.16 7.06 -13.89
CA PHE A 143 -0.76 5.74 -13.70
C PHE A 143 -0.05 4.74 -14.62
N LEU A 144 0.50 3.67 -14.04
CA LEU A 144 1.22 2.65 -14.80
C LEU A 144 0.46 1.33 -14.78
N LYS A 145 0.01 0.90 -15.96
CA LYS A 145 -0.52 -0.44 -16.16
C LYS A 145 0.60 -1.33 -16.71
N MET A 146 1.22 -2.10 -15.82
CA MET A 146 2.24 -3.07 -16.22
C MET A 146 1.58 -4.41 -16.56
N PHE A 147 1.95 -4.98 -17.70
CA PHE A 147 1.67 -6.36 -18.05
C PHE A 147 2.99 -7.11 -17.97
N THR A 148 2.99 -8.32 -17.42
CA THR A 148 4.12 -9.23 -17.65
C THR A 148 4.10 -9.56 -19.14
N PRO A 149 5.13 -9.18 -19.92
CA PRO A 149 5.17 -9.57 -21.33
C PRO A 149 5.21 -11.11 -21.42
N PRO A 150 4.65 -11.69 -22.50
CA PRO A 150 4.82 -13.12 -22.77
C PRO A 150 6.31 -13.50 -22.71
N GLU A 151 6.62 -14.69 -22.20
CA GLU A 151 7.99 -15.16 -21.94
C GLU A 151 8.90 -15.06 -23.19
N GLU A 152 8.31 -15.28 -24.37
CA GLU A 152 8.98 -15.17 -25.67
C GLU A 152 9.42 -13.73 -26.03
N GLU A 153 8.73 -12.71 -25.52
CA GLU A 153 9.03 -11.29 -25.75
C GLU A 153 10.00 -10.73 -24.69
N ALA A 154 10.09 -11.36 -23.52
CA ALA A 154 10.90 -10.90 -22.39
C ALA A 154 12.41 -11.16 -22.56
N MET A 155 12.80 -12.15 -23.37
CA MET A 155 14.19 -12.59 -23.55
C MET A 155 14.85 -12.08 -24.85
N GLY A 156 14.20 -11.17 -25.58
CA GLY A 156 14.60 -10.73 -26.92
C GLY A 156 15.34 -9.39 -27.02
N ALA A 157 15.76 -8.79 -25.91
CA ALA A 157 16.41 -7.47 -25.90
C ALA A 157 17.95 -7.56 -25.80
#